data_AF-A0AAI8E4K7-F1
#
_entry.id   AF-A0AAI8E4K7-F1
#
_cell.length_a   1.000
_cell.length_b   1.000
_cell.length_c   1.000
_cell.angle_alpha   90.00
_cell.angle_beta   90.00
_cell.angle_gamma   90.00
#
_symmetry.space_group_name_H-M   'P 1'
#
loop_
_entity.id
_entity.type
_entity.pdbx_description
1 polymer ?
#
loop_
_entity_poly.entity_id
_entity_poly.type
_entity_poly.pdbx_seq_one_letter_code
_entity_poly.pdbx_strand_id
1 'polypeptide(L)'
;MHYLIGLILIIAALFSTVAMAEDAEGKITDINKDSETITLDDGETYKLPGEFDIGAINPGMKVLIIYDIVDHTRFITDIQEAP
;
A
#
# COMPACT_ATOMS: atom_id res chain seq x y z
N MET A 1 1.36 -41.73 -11.56
CA MET A 1 0.98 -40.85 -10.43
C MET A 1 2.04 -39.79 -10.12
N HIS A 2 3.33 -40.10 -10.00
CA HIS A 2 4.37 -39.09 -9.69
C HIS A 2 4.51 -37.95 -10.72
N TYR A 3 4.36 -38.24 -12.02
CA TYR A 3 4.45 -37.22 -13.07
C TYR A 3 3.31 -36.19 -13.05
N LEU A 4 2.11 -36.59 -12.57
CA LEU A 4 0.96 -35.70 -12.47
C LEU A 4 1.17 -34.67 -11.34
N ILE A 5 1.71 -35.12 -10.21
CA ILE A 5 2.06 -34.27 -9.06
C ILE A 5 3.14 -33.25 -9.47
N GLY A 6 4.16 -33.70 -10.21
CA GLY A 6 5.20 -32.81 -10.74
C GLY A 6 4.65 -31.73 -11.69
N LEU A 7 3.72 -32.10 -12.57
CA LEU A 7 3.09 -31.16 -13.50
C LEU A 7 2.24 -30.11 -12.76
N ILE A 8 1.50 -30.53 -11.73
CA ILE A 8 0.68 -29.62 -10.90
C ILE A 8 1.57 -28.61 -10.15
N LEU A 9 2.72 -29.04 -9.61
CA LEU A 9 3.64 -28.16 -8.92
C LEU A 9 4.30 -27.13 -9.86
N ILE A 10 4.65 -27.53 -11.10
CA ILE A 10 5.19 -26.60 -12.10
C ILE A 10 4.16 -25.54 -12.48
N ILE A 11 2.91 -25.94 -12.69
CA ILE A 11 1.83 -25.01 -13.04
C ILE A 11 1.55 -24.05 -11.87
N ALA A 12 1.54 -24.52 -10.62
CA ALA A 12 1.34 -23.68 -9.45
C ALA A 12 2.44 -22.62 -9.29
N ALA A 13 3.70 -22.95 -9.63
CA ALA A 13 4.81 -22.00 -9.58
C ALA A 13 4.70 -20.86 -10.62
N LEU A 14 3.93 -21.04 -11.70
CA LEU A 14 3.68 -19.97 -12.68
C LEU A 14 2.67 -18.92 -12.19
N PHE A 15 1.94 -19.20 -11.11
CA PHE A 15 0.97 -18.28 -10.52
C PHE A 15 1.48 -17.61 -9.23
N SER A 16 2.78 -17.71 -8.91
CA SER A 16 3.33 -16.98 -7.77
C SER A 16 3.48 -15.50 -8.14
N THR A 17 2.53 -14.67 -7.71
CA THR A 17 2.67 -13.21 -7.74
C THR A 17 3.56 -12.77 -6.59
N VAL A 18 4.62 -12.04 -6.88
CA VAL A 18 5.43 -11.38 -5.84
C VAL A 18 4.64 -10.15 -5.39
N ALA A 19 4.20 -10.12 -4.14
CA ALA A 19 3.73 -8.88 -3.53
C ALA A 19 4.95 -7.99 -3.29
N MET A 20 5.06 -6.91 -4.07
CA MET A 20 6.10 -5.90 -3.88
C MET A 20 5.42 -4.69 -3.23
N ALA A 21 5.71 -4.50 -1.94
CA ALA A 21 5.39 -3.25 -1.27
C ALA A 21 6.39 -2.19 -1.72
N GLU A 22 5.89 -1.00 -2.03
CA GLU A 22 6.66 0.18 -2.40
C GLU A 22 6.61 1.20 -1.26
N ASP A 23 7.61 2.08 -1.18
CA ASP A 23 7.66 3.15 -0.19
C ASP A 23 7.59 4.53 -0.86
N ALA A 24 7.01 5.50 -0.14
CA ALA A 24 6.99 6.90 -0.54
C ALA A 24 7.17 7.80 0.69
N GLU A 25 7.94 8.88 0.53
CA GLU A 25 8.12 9.91 1.55
C GLU A 25 7.64 11.25 1.01
N GLY A 26 6.79 11.95 1.75
CA GLY A 26 6.21 13.21 1.29
C GLY A 26 5.43 13.95 2.36
N LYS A 27 4.97 15.16 2.02
CA LYS A 27 4.09 15.94 2.89
C LYS A 27 2.63 15.68 2.57
N ILE A 28 1.82 15.43 3.60
CA ILE A 28 0.37 15.32 3.43
C ILE A 28 -0.19 16.66 2.98
N THR A 29 -0.78 16.71 1.79
CA THR A 29 -1.44 17.91 1.27
C THR A 29 -2.94 17.90 1.51
N ASP A 30 -3.56 16.72 1.52
CA ASP A 30 -5.00 16.55 1.75
C ASP A 30 -5.31 15.27 2.53
N ILE A 31 -6.38 15.30 3.33
CA ILE A 31 -6.90 14.14 4.06
C ILE A 31 -8.41 14.06 3.81
N ASN A 32 -8.84 13.02 3.12
CA ASN A 32 -10.23 12.78 2.82
C ASN A 32 -10.78 11.68 3.74
N LYS A 33 -11.59 12.08 4.72
CA LYS A 33 -12.18 11.18 5.72
C LYS A 33 -13.26 10.26 5.16
N ASP A 34 -13.98 10.70 4.14
CA ASP A 34 -15.09 9.94 3.55
C ASP A 34 -14.58 8.75 2.72
N SER A 35 -13.45 8.95 2.04
CA SER A 35 -12.78 7.91 1.26
C SER A 35 -11.61 7.25 2.00
N GLU A 36 -11.30 7.69 3.22
CA GLU A 36 -10.14 7.26 4.03
C GLU A 36 -8.83 7.30 3.21
N THR A 37 -8.57 8.42 2.54
CA THR A 37 -7.37 8.62 1.73
C THR A 37 -6.56 9.83 2.19
N ILE A 38 -5.27 9.80 1.89
CA ILE A 38 -4.37 10.94 1.97
C ILE A 38 -3.78 11.23 0.60
N THR A 39 -3.47 12.49 0.32
CA THR A 39 -2.69 12.89 -0.85
C THR A 39 -1.36 13.46 -0.38
N LEU A 40 -0.26 13.03 -1.00
CA LEU A 40 1.07 13.57 -0.72
C LEU A 40 1.43 14.69 -1.72
N ASP A 41 2.54 15.37 -1.48
CA ASP A 41 3.02 16.48 -2.31
C ASP A 41 3.59 16.06 -3.67
N ASP A 42 3.71 14.76 -3.91
CA ASP A 42 3.91 14.15 -5.23
C ASP A 42 2.64 14.19 -6.10
N GLY A 43 1.48 14.47 -5.52
CA GLY A 43 0.17 14.50 -6.18
C GLY A 43 -0.53 13.13 -6.23
N GLU A 44 0.06 12.08 -5.66
CA GLU A 44 -0.51 10.74 -5.60
C GLU A 44 -1.41 10.57 -4.37
N THR A 45 -2.44 9.75 -4.51
CA THR A 45 -3.43 9.46 -3.46
C THR A 45 -3.27 8.03 -2.96
N TYR A 46 -3.30 7.89 -1.64
CA TYR A 46 -3.05 6.64 -0.93
C TYR A 46 -4.20 6.35 0.04
N LYS A 47 -4.74 5.13 -0.01
CA LYS A 47 -5.80 4.64 0.89
C LYS A 47 -5.18 4.27 2.23
N LEU A 48 -5.69 4.87 3.30
CA LEU A 48 -5.24 4.61 4.66
C LEU A 48 -5.40 3.14 5.04
N PRO A 49 -4.57 2.62 5.97
CA PRO A 49 -4.82 1.33 6.58
C PRO A 49 -6.20 1.34 7.24
N GLY A 50 -6.85 0.18 7.36
CA GLY A 50 -8.23 0.04 7.84
C GLY A 50 -8.57 0.85 9.12
N GLU A 51 -8.44 0.26 10.31
CA GLU A 51 -8.71 0.96 11.57
C GLU A 51 -7.56 1.93 11.92
N PHE A 52 -7.39 2.98 11.12
CA PHE A 52 -6.37 4.01 11.31
C PHE A 52 -6.96 5.23 12.03
N ASP A 53 -6.29 5.70 13.09
CA ASP A 53 -6.67 6.93 13.77
C ASP A 53 -6.24 8.16 12.95
N ILE A 54 -7.17 8.72 12.18
CA ILE A 54 -6.95 9.93 11.38
C ILE A 54 -6.50 11.12 12.26
N GLY A 55 -6.81 11.13 13.55
CA GLY A 55 -6.34 12.17 14.48
C GLY A 55 -4.83 12.18 14.68
N ALA A 56 -4.13 11.10 14.31
CA ALA A 56 -2.67 10.98 14.41
C ALA A 56 -1.93 11.73 13.28
N ILE A 57 -2.63 12.17 12.23
CA ILE A 57 -2.02 12.83 11.06
C ILE A 57 -2.69 14.17 10.77
N ASN A 58 -1.94 15.10 10.15
CA ASN A 58 -2.45 16.42 9.79
C ASN A 58 -1.85 16.90 8.45
N PRO A 59 -2.54 17.77 7.70
CA PRO A 59 -1.95 18.41 6.53
C PRO A 59 -0.65 19.15 6.88
N GLY A 60 0.36 19.02 6.04
CA GLY A 60 1.71 19.55 6.23
C GLY A 60 2.66 18.62 7.00
N MET A 61 2.14 17.57 7.63
CA MET A 61 2.96 16.52 8.26
C MET A 61 3.75 15.77 7.19
N LYS A 62 5.03 15.55 7.44
CA LYS A 62 5.90 14.75 6.58
C LYS A 62 5.82 13.30 7.03
N VAL A 63 5.55 12.38 6.11
CA VAL A 63 5.37 10.95 6.41
C VAL A 63 6.20 10.08 5.49
N LEU A 64 6.63 8.93 6.01
CA LEU A 64 7.06 7.78 5.22
C LEU A 64 5.94 6.76 5.24
N ILE A 65 5.51 6.31 4.06
CA ILE A 65 4.48 5.28 3.89
C ILE A 65 5.05 4.07 3.18
N ILE A 66 4.57 2.89 3.56
CA ILE A 66 4.73 1.64 2.82
C ILE A 66 3.36 1.29 2.27
N TYR A 67 3.26 0.93 1.00
CA TYR A 67 2.00 0.63 0.36
C TYR A 67 2.09 -0.52 -0.65
N ASP A 68 0.96 -1.20 -0.85
CA ASP A 68 0.75 -2.16 -1.92
C ASP A 68 -0.15 -1.56 -3.00
N ILE A 69 0.02 -2.01 -4.25
CA ILE A 69 -0.88 -1.66 -5.34
C ILE A 69 -1.84 -2.84 -5.59
N VAL A 70 -3.13 -2.63 -5.31
CA VAL A 70 -4.19 -3.61 -5.59
C VAL A 70 -5.25 -2.93 -6.46
N ASP A 71 -5.53 -3.49 -7.63
CA ASP A 71 -6.50 -2.94 -8.59
C ASP A 71 -6.32 -1.43 -8.86
N HIS A 72 -5.07 -1.02 -9.10
CA HIS A 72 -4.65 0.38 -9.31
C HIS A 72 -4.85 1.33 -8.12
N THR A 73 -5.18 0.81 -6.94
CA THR A 73 -5.29 1.58 -5.70
C THR A 73 -4.05 1.34 -4.84
N ARG A 74 -3.48 2.42 -4.29
CA ARG A 74 -2.33 2.37 -3.38
C ARG A 74 -2.83 2.21 -1.95
N PHE A 75 -2.73 1.01 -1.40
CA PHE A 75 -3.15 0.69 -0.03
C PHE A 75 -1.97 0.80 0.92
N ILE A 76 -2.02 1.75 1.83
CA ILE A 76 -1.00 1.92 2.86
C ILE A 76 -1.06 0.71 3.79
N THR A 77 0.09 0.07 3.98
CA THR A 77 0.30 -1.02 4.94
C THR A 77 0.99 -0.53 6.21
N ASP A 78 1.78 0.54 6.11
CA ASP A 78 2.41 1.21 7.25
C ASP A 78 2.59 2.71 6.99
N ILE A 79 2.50 3.52 8.05
CA ILE A 79 2.66 4.97 7.99
C ILE A 79 3.33 5.47 9.27
N GLN A 80 4.37 6.28 9.10
CA GLN A 80 5.09 6.90 10.21
C GLN A 80 5.47 8.34 9.89
N GLU A 81 5.61 9.17 10.93
CA GLU A 81 6.17 10.51 10.79
C GLU A 81 7.63 10.43 10.33
N ALA A 82 7.95 11.14 9.25
CA ALA A 82 9.31 11.21 8.72
C ALA A 82 10.14 12.28 9.48
N PRO A 83 11.46 12.07 9.62
CA PRO A 83 12.35 13.01 10.31
C PRO A 83 12.52 14.36 9.56
#